data_AF-A0A425W732-F1
#
_entry.id   AF-A0A425W732-F1
#
_cell.length_a   1.000
_cell.length_b   1.000
_cell.length_c   1.000
_cell.angle_alpha   90.00
_cell.angle_beta   90.00
_cell.angle_gamma   90.00
#
_symmetry.space_group_name_H-M   'P 1'
#
loop_
_entity.id
_entity.type
_entity.pdbx_description
1 polymer ?
#
loop_
_entity_poly.entity_id
_entity_poly.type
_entity_poly.pdbx_seq_one_letter_code
_entity_poly.pdbx_strand_id
1 'polypeptide(L)'
;VMELPNYRMPGLRSVGQLLWEKTKDFLTRAFTTVFAAAVIIWLLQTFSPTFDMVTDPADSMLAAVATWISPIFRPLGFGDWRITTALIAGFMAKEVVVATLSVLFGSMAELTVALTPLAVITLLVFCLLYTPCVAAISAIQRELGGKWAWGIVAFQCIVAYVVALLVHSVGLLLGFV
;
A
#
# COMPACT_ATOMS: atom_id res chain seq x y z
N VAL A 1 39.60 -27.43 -9.49
CA VAL A 1 39.25 -27.16 -8.07
C VAL A 1 39.25 -25.65 -7.92
N MET A 2 38.09 -25.02 -7.70
CA MET A 2 37.98 -23.57 -7.61
C MET A 2 38.27 -23.18 -6.16
N GLU A 3 39.53 -22.85 -5.88
CA GLU A 3 39.98 -22.42 -4.56
C GLU A 3 39.44 -21.01 -4.28
N LEU A 4 38.45 -20.93 -3.39
CA LEU A 4 37.92 -19.64 -2.94
C LEU A 4 39.00 -18.90 -2.14
N PRO A 5 39.20 -17.59 -2.41
CA PRO A 5 40.19 -16.79 -1.69
C PRO A 5 39.88 -16.73 -0.19
N ASN A 6 40.93 -16.56 0.61
CA ASN A 6 40.83 -16.52 2.07
C ASN A 6 39.86 -15.41 2.52
N TYR A 7 38.75 -15.82 3.16
CA TYR A 7 37.71 -14.94 3.66
C TYR A 7 38.26 -14.10 4.83
N ARG A 8 38.60 -12.83 4.55
CA ARG A 8 39.02 -11.88 5.59
C ARG A 8 37.78 -11.27 6.22
N MET A 9 37.59 -11.47 7.53
CA MET A 9 36.48 -10.86 8.25
C MET A 9 36.57 -9.33 8.16
N PRO A 10 35.55 -8.65 7.64
CA PRO A 10 35.60 -7.20 7.45
C PRO A 10 35.55 -6.49 8.82
N GLY A 11 36.37 -5.45 8.97
CA GLY A 11 36.38 -4.64 10.19
C GLY A 11 35.04 -3.92 10.39
N LEU A 12 34.52 -3.91 11.62
CA LEU A 12 33.24 -3.28 11.98
C LEU A 12 33.12 -1.81 11.50
N ARG A 13 34.25 -1.07 11.51
CA ARG A 13 34.29 0.31 11.02
C ARG A 13 34.06 0.41 9.51
N SER A 14 34.67 -0.47 8.72
CA SER A 14 34.51 -0.51 7.27
C SER A 14 33.10 -0.96 6.87
N VAL A 15 32.55 -1.95 7.59
CA VAL A 15 31.15 -2.36 7.40
C VAL A 15 30.19 -1.21 7.72
N GLY A 16 30.40 -0.53 8.85
CA GLY A 16 29.57 0.62 9.24
C GLY A 16 29.62 1.78 8.24
N GLN A 17 30.80 2.13 7.72
CA GLN A 17 30.96 3.15 6.69
C GLN A 17 30.25 2.76 5.38
N LEU A 18 30.41 1.50 4.94
CA LEU A 18 29.73 1.01 3.74
C LEU A 18 28.21 1.03 3.91
N LEU A 19 27.70 0.57 5.05
CA LEU A 19 26.26 0.62 5.36
C LEU A 19 25.75 2.05 5.37
N TRP A 20 26.50 2.99 5.96
CA TRP A 20 26.13 4.40 6.00
C TRP A 20 26.07 5.03 4.61
N GLU A 21 27.09 4.80 3.77
CA GLU A 21 27.12 5.30 2.39
C GLU A 21 25.97 4.75 1.56
N LYS A 22 25.70 3.43 1.65
CA LYS A 22 24.59 2.80 0.93
C LYS A 22 23.23 3.28 1.42
N THR A 23 23.06 3.45 2.74
CA THR A 23 21.80 3.93 3.33
C THR A 23 21.54 5.39 2.95
N LYS A 24 22.57 6.24 2.99
CA LYS A 24 22.45 7.64 2.57
C LYS A 24 22.07 7.73 1.10
N ASP A 25 22.74 6.97 0.22
CA ASP A 25 22.42 6.95 -1.21
C ASP A 25 20.98 6.48 -1.46
N PHE A 26 20.51 5.46 -0.74
CA PHE A 26 19.11 5.03 -0.78
C PHE A 26 18.14 6.13 -0.32
N LEU A 27 18.40 6.76 0.83
CA LEU A 27 17.52 7.76 1.42
C LEU A 27 17.36 8.99 0.52
N THR A 28 18.47 9.56 0.03
CA THR A 28 18.42 10.75 -0.84
C THR A 28 17.63 10.51 -2.12
N ARG A 29 17.69 9.29 -2.65
CA ARG A 29 16.99 8.92 -3.89
C ARG A 29 15.52 8.61 -3.64
N ALA A 30 15.21 7.78 -2.66
CA ALA A 30 13.83 7.41 -2.34
C ALA A 30 12.98 8.59 -1.84
N PHE A 31 13.61 9.52 -1.10
CA PHE A 31 12.91 10.67 -0.51
C PHE A 31 12.18 11.52 -1.55
N THR A 32 12.84 11.81 -2.69
CA THR A 32 12.24 12.65 -3.75
C THR A 32 10.96 12.04 -4.32
N THR A 33 10.93 10.72 -4.53
CA THR A 33 9.76 10.01 -5.05
C THR A 33 8.64 9.94 -4.01
N VAL A 34 8.96 9.61 -2.76
CA VAL A 34 7.97 9.52 -1.67
C VAL A 34 7.34 10.88 -1.42
N PHE A 35 8.15 11.94 -1.37
CA PHE A 35 7.66 13.31 -1.19
C PHE A 35 6.73 13.74 -2.32
N ALA A 36 7.11 13.51 -3.58
CA ALA A 36 6.28 13.85 -4.73
C ALA A 36 4.91 13.15 -4.69
N ALA A 37 4.89 11.84 -4.39
CA ALA A 37 3.65 11.10 -4.33
C ALA A 37 2.79 11.44 -3.09
N ALA A 38 3.41 11.85 -1.97
CA ALA A 38 2.70 12.39 -0.81
C ALA A 38 2.00 13.73 -1.13
N VAL A 39 2.68 14.64 -1.86
CA VAL A 39 2.09 15.90 -2.32
C VAL A 39 0.90 15.65 -3.25
N ILE A 40 1.02 14.69 -4.17
CA ILE A 40 -0.09 14.31 -5.08
C ILE A 40 -1.30 13.83 -4.28
N ILE A 41 -1.11 12.89 -3.34
CA ILE A 41 -2.22 12.35 -2.54
C ILE A 41 -2.84 13.42 -1.65
N TRP A 42 -2.02 14.27 -1.03
CA TRP A 42 -2.51 15.39 -0.24
C TRP A 42 -3.39 16.34 -1.07
N LEU A 43 -3.00 16.63 -2.30
CA LEU A 43 -3.80 17.43 -3.24
C LEU A 43 -5.11 16.70 -3.58
N LEU A 44 -5.05 15.41 -3.90
CA LEU A 44 -6.24 14.60 -4.20
C LEU A 44 -7.20 14.49 -3.00
N GLN A 45 -6.69 14.57 -1.77
CA GLN A 45 -7.47 14.52 -0.55
C GLN A 45 -8.06 15.89 -0.17
N THR A 46 -7.37 16.98 -0.48
CA THR A 46 -7.75 18.35 -0.09
C THR A 46 -8.76 19.00 -1.04
N PHE A 47 -8.72 18.65 -2.32
CA PHE A 47 -9.53 19.28 -3.36
C PHE A 47 -10.70 18.39 -3.81
N SER A 48 -11.85 19.03 -4.02
CA SER A 48 -13.03 18.45 -4.67
C SER A 48 -12.82 18.40 -6.20
N PRO A 49 -13.56 17.56 -6.96
CA PRO A 49 -13.51 17.58 -8.43
C PRO A 49 -13.84 18.95 -9.06
N THR A 50 -14.51 19.83 -8.31
CA THR A 50 -14.84 21.22 -8.71
C THR A 50 -13.75 22.23 -8.27
N PHE A 51 -12.61 21.77 -7.74
CA PHE A 51 -11.51 22.59 -7.19
C PHE A 51 -11.84 23.46 -5.97
N ASP A 52 -12.93 23.15 -5.27
CA ASP A 52 -13.20 23.74 -3.95
C ASP A 52 -12.45 23.01 -2.84
N MET A 53 -12.10 23.74 -1.77
CA MET A 53 -11.44 23.18 -0.60
C MET A 53 -12.47 22.38 0.22
N VAL A 54 -12.17 21.10 0.44
CA VAL A 54 -13.11 20.14 1.03
C VAL A 54 -13.07 20.21 2.56
N THR A 55 -14.24 20.35 3.18
CA THR A 55 -14.43 20.27 4.64
C THR A 55 -14.82 18.87 5.11
N ASP A 56 -15.46 18.06 4.26
CA ASP A 56 -15.84 16.67 4.53
C ASP A 56 -15.04 15.68 3.66
N PRO A 57 -14.26 14.74 4.24
CA PRO A 57 -13.47 13.77 3.49
C PRO A 57 -14.22 12.99 2.39
N ALA A 58 -15.55 12.88 2.47
CA ALA A 58 -16.40 12.22 1.49
C ALA A 58 -16.43 12.93 0.12
N ASP A 59 -16.26 14.25 0.07
CA ASP A 59 -16.32 15.05 -1.17
C ASP A 59 -14.96 15.21 -1.86
N SER A 60 -13.93 14.55 -1.34
CA SER A 60 -12.58 14.57 -1.91
C SER A 60 -12.52 13.87 -3.27
N MET A 61 -11.68 14.37 -4.18
CA MET A 61 -11.44 13.72 -5.47
C MET A 61 -10.96 12.27 -5.30
N LEU A 62 -10.21 12.00 -4.21
CA LEU A 62 -9.79 10.66 -3.84
C LEU A 62 -10.97 9.75 -3.45
N ALA A 63 -11.96 10.26 -2.73
CA ALA A 63 -13.19 9.52 -2.42
C ALA A 63 -14.03 9.23 -3.67
N ALA A 64 -14.06 10.14 -4.64
CA ALA A 64 -14.72 9.89 -5.94
C ALA A 64 -14.07 8.74 -6.70
N VAL A 65 -12.73 8.72 -6.77
CA VAL A 65 -11.95 7.62 -7.38
C VAL A 65 -12.16 6.31 -6.60
N ALA A 66 -12.16 6.36 -5.27
CA ALA A 66 -12.38 5.18 -4.43
C ALA A 66 -13.80 4.61 -4.59
N THR A 67 -14.81 5.47 -4.77
CA THR A 67 -16.19 5.03 -5.05
C THR A 67 -16.31 4.35 -6.40
N TRP A 68 -15.53 4.78 -7.39
CA TRP A 68 -15.47 4.13 -8.69
C TRP A 68 -14.77 2.77 -8.66
N ILE A 69 -13.77 2.61 -7.76
CA ILE A 69 -13.02 1.36 -7.58
C ILE A 69 -13.70 0.37 -6.61
N SER A 70 -14.46 0.87 -5.63
CA SER A 70 -15.26 0.10 -4.65
C SER A 70 -15.97 -1.16 -5.20
N PRO A 71 -16.64 -1.16 -6.37
CA PRO A 71 -17.33 -2.34 -6.87
C PRO A 71 -16.43 -3.57 -7.05
N ILE A 72 -15.13 -3.37 -7.31
CA ILE A 72 -14.14 -4.45 -7.43
C ILE A 72 -13.90 -5.14 -6.08
N PHE A 73 -14.04 -4.43 -4.97
CA PHE A 73 -13.81 -4.95 -3.62
C PHE A 73 -15.07 -5.50 -2.92
N ARG A 74 -16.25 -5.32 -3.51
CA ARG A 74 -17.50 -5.95 -3.03
C ARG A 74 -17.41 -7.46 -2.85
N PRO A 75 -16.87 -8.27 -3.79
CA PRO A 75 -16.75 -9.72 -3.60
C PRO A 75 -15.77 -10.14 -2.49
N LEU A 76 -14.98 -9.21 -1.94
CA LEU A 76 -14.10 -9.47 -0.81
C LEU A 76 -14.69 -9.07 0.55
N GLY A 77 -15.92 -8.52 0.57
CA GLY A 77 -16.61 -8.15 1.81
C GLY A 77 -16.22 -6.79 2.40
N PHE A 78 -15.45 -5.96 1.68
CA PHE A 78 -15.05 -4.61 2.11
C PHE A 78 -15.26 -3.53 1.03
N GLY A 79 -16.38 -3.62 0.31
CA GLY A 79 -16.73 -2.73 -0.82
C GLY A 79 -17.05 -1.27 -0.47
N ASP A 80 -16.56 -0.76 0.65
CA ASP A 80 -16.75 0.64 1.07
C ASP A 80 -15.72 1.57 0.42
N TRP A 81 -16.16 2.79 0.10
CA TRP A 81 -15.30 3.85 -0.40
C TRP A 81 -14.22 4.22 0.63
N ARG A 82 -14.55 4.18 1.94
CA ARG A 82 -13.62 4.50 3.03
C ARG A 82 -12.43 3.55 3.06
N ILE A 83 -12.69 2.25 2.90
CA ILE A 83 -11.67 1.20 2.88
C ILE A 83 -10.85 1.29 1.60
N THR A 84 -11.51 1.51 0.47
CA THR A 84 -10.83 1.66 -0.83
C THR A 84 -9.90 2.87 -0.84
N THR A 85 -10.35 4.01 -0.27
CA THR A 85 -9.53 5.20 -0.03
C THR A 85 -8.31 4.89 0.85
N ALA A 86 -8.51 4.17 1.95
CA ALA A 86 -7.42 3.76 2.84
C ALA A 86 -6.40 2.86 2.14
N LEU A 87 -6.85 1.94 1.28
CA LEU A 87 -5.97 1.08 0.48
C LEU A 87 -5.17 1.89 -0.54
N ILE A 88 -5.79 2.86 -1.23
CA ILE A 88 -5.10 3.75 -2.18
C ILE A 88 -4.04 4.59 -1.46
N ALA A 89 -4.37 5.19 -0.32
CA ALA A 89 -3.39 5.91 0.51
C ALA A 89 -2.29 4.96 1.03
N GLY A 90 -2.64 3.71 1.31
CA GLY A 90 -1.73 2.65 1.72
C GLY A 90 -0.62 2.35 0.72
N PHE A 91 -0.85 2.53 -0.60
CA PHE A 91 0.18 2.29 -1.62
C PHE A 91 1.44 3.13 -1.41
N MET A 92 1.35 4.25 -0.70
CA MET A 92 2.50 5.04 -0.27
C MET A 92 3.25 4.40 0.88
N ALA A 93 2.53 4.02 1.93
CA ALA A 93 3.05 3.46 3.17
C ALA A 93 1.97 2.59 3.81
N LYS A 94 2.32 1.36 4.16
CA LYS A 94 1.36 0.33 4.63
C LYS A 94 0.72 0.75 5.97
N GLU A 95 1.44 1.50 6.77
CA GLU A 95 1.01 2.05 8.07
C GLU A 95 -0.09 3.12 7.91
N VAL A 96 -0.12 3.81 6.77
CA VAL A 96 -1.10 4.85 6.47
C VAL A 96 -2.51 4.27 6.34
N VAL A 97 -2.65 2.97 6.01
CA VAL A 97 -3.96 2.30 5.96
C VAL A 97 -4.67 2.37 7.33
N VAL A 98 -3.94 2.11 8.41
CA VAL A 98 -4.52 2.13 9.77
C VAL A 98 -4.86 3.56 10.20
N ALA A 99 -3.99 4.52 9.89
CA ALA A 99 -4.23 5.93 10.18
C ALA A 99 -5.46 6.47 9.42
N THR A 100 -5.57 6.16 8.14
CA THR A 100 -6.69 6.63 7.29
C THR A 100 -8.01 5.99 7.69
N LEU A 101 -8.05 4.68 8.00
CA LEU A 101 -9.25 4.05 8.55
C LEU A 101 -9.68 4.71 9.87
N SER A 102 -8.74 5.02 10.75
CA SER A 102 -9.03 5.68 12.03
C SER A 102 -9.62 7.09 11.84
N VAL A 103 -9.11 7.85 10.86
CA VAL A 103 -9.61 9.19 10.54
C VAL A 103 -10.98 9.15 9.84
N LEU A 104 -11.21 8.22 8.91
CA LEU A 104 -12.44 8.16 8.13
C LEU A 104 -13.63 7.56 8.90
N PHE A 105 -13.38 6.64 9.83
CA PHE A 105 -14.44 6.06 10.67
C PHE A 105 -14.65 6.82 11.97
N GLY A 106 -13.68 7.66 12.41
CA GLY A 106 -13.80 8.56 13.55
C GLY A 106 -13.93 7.89 14.93
N SER A 107 -14.43 6.65 14.99
CA SER A 107 -14.62 5.87 16.21
C SER A 107 -14.39 4.37 15.94
N MET A 108 -13.89 3.68 16.97
CA MET A 108 -13.71 2.22 16.91
C MET A 108 -15.05 1.47 16.86
N ALA A 109 -16.13 2.08 17.34
CA ALA A 109 -17.47 1.48 17.32
C ALA A 109 -18.07 1.42 15.92
N GLU A 110 -17.88 2.47 15.10
CA GLU A 110 -18.30 2.43 13.69
C GLU A 110 -17.47 1.42 12.89
N LEU A 111 -16.19 1.26 13.23
CA LEU A 111 -15.27 0.36 12.55
C LEU A 111 -15.66 -1.11 12.75
N THR A 112 -16.03 -1.51 13.98
CA THR A 112 -16.44 -2.89 14.28
C THR A 112 -17.82 -3.25 13.75
N VAL A 113 -18.67 -2.24 13.50
CA VAL A 113 -19.98 -2.42 12.87
C VAL A 113 -19.83 -2.52 11.34
N ALA A 114 -18.93 -1.73 10.75
CA ALA A 114 -18.72 -1.70 9.31
C ALA A 114 -17.88 -2.87 8.79
N LEU A 115 -16.91 -3.37 9.56
CA LEU A 115 -16.05 -4.49 9.16
C LEU A 115 -16.38 -5.75 9.95
N THR A 116 -16.86 -6.79 9.24
CA THR A 116 -16.96 -8.12 9.84
C THR A 116 -15.56 -8.71 10.09
N PRO A 117 -15.40 -9.63 11.05
CA PRO A 117 -14.11 -10.28 11.31
C PRO A 117 -13.51 -10.93 10.06
N LEU A 118 -14.37 -11.50 9.19
CA LEU A 118 -13.94 -12.05 7.91
C LEU A 118 -13.40 -10.96 6.98
N ALA A 119 -14.09 -9.82 6.87
CA ALA A 119 -13.64 -8.69 6.07
C ALA A 119 -12.26 -8.17 6.55
N VAL A 120 -12.03 -8.10 7.87
CA VAL A 120 -10.73 -7.70 8.43
C VAL A 120 -9.61 -8.66 8.03
N ILE A 121 -9.84 -9.97 8.10
CA ILE A 121 -8.85 -10.98 7.71
C ILE A 121 -8.51 -10.84 6.22
N THR A 122 -9.52 -10.68 5.37
CA THR A 122 -9.31 -10.52 3.92
C THR A 122 -8.58 -9.21 3.59
N LEU A 123 -8.90 -8.12 4.29
CA LEU A 123 -8.20 -6.85 4.19
C LEU A 123 -6.74 -6.98 4.61
N LEU A 124 -6.44 -7.69 5.70
CA LEU A 124 -5.08 -7.95 6.15
C LEU A 124 -4.27 -8.76 5.14
N VAL A 125 -4.87 -9.83 4.59
CA VAL A 125 -4.24 -10.65 3.55
C VAL A 125 -3.94 -9.79 2.32
N PHE A 126 -4.89 -8.98 1.87
CA PHE A 126 -4.68 -8.06 0.76
C PHE A 126 -3.55 -7.07 1.08
N CYS A 127 -3.59 -6.43 2.25
CA CYS A 127 -2.59 -5.48 2.74
C CYS A 127 -1.18 -6.06 2.80
N LEU A 128 -1.01 -7.35 3.14
CA LEU A 128 0.30 -7.99 3.19
C LEU A 128 0.84 -8.36 1.80
N LEU A 129 -0.04 -8.79 0.89
CA LEU A 129 0.36 -9.31 -0.42
C LEU A 129 0.44 -8.24 -1.52
N TYR A 130 -0.36 -7.16 -1.45
CA TYR A 130 -0.36 -6.16 -2.52
C TYR A 130 0.99 -5.43 -2.58
N THR A 131 1.26 -4.85 -3.75
CA THR A 131 2.50 -4.18 -4.15
C THR A 131 3.22 -3.43 -3.02
N PRO A 132 4.56 -3.62 -2.89
CA PRO A 132 5.37 -2.83 -1.97
C PRO A 132 5.38 -1.36 -2.38
N CYS A 133 5.54 -0.48 -1.40
CA CYS A 133 5.41 0.96 -1.51
C CYS A 133 6.13 1.61 -2.71
N VAL A 134 5.81 2.88 -2.98
CA VAL A 134 6.40 3.69 -4.09
C VAL A 134 7.94 3.67 -4.12
N ALA A 135 8.61 3.50 -2.97
CA ALA A 135 10.07 3.35 -2.90
C ALA A 135 10.58 2.04 -3.53
N ALA A 136 9.87 0.92 -3.38
CA ALA A 136 10.23 -0.32 -4.04
C ALA A 136 9.94 -0.26 -5.55
N ILE A 137 8.83 0.37 -5.94
CA ILE A 137 8.48 0.56 -7.34
C ILE A 137 9.54 1.42 -8.05
N SER A 138 10.02 2.50 -7.44
CA SER A 138 11.04 3.36 -8.04
C SER A 138 12.39 2.64 -8.21
N ALA A 139 12.75 1.74 -7.28
CA ALA A 139 13.92 0.89 -7.43
C ALA A 139 13.76 -0.08 -8.62
N ILE A 140 12.61 -0.77 -8.71
CA ILE A 140 12.31 -1.71 -9.81
C ILE A 140 12.29 -0.99 -11.16
N GLN A 141 11.69 0.20 -11.24
CA GLN A 141 11.67 1.02 -12.47
C GLN A 141 13.07 1.34 -12.96
N ARG A 142 14.03 1.50 -12.06
CA ARG A 142 15.41 1.84 -12.40
C ARG A 142 16.22 0.63 -12.85
N GLU A 143 15.95 -0.55 -12.31
CA GLU A 143 16.68 -1.79 -12.63
C GLU A 143 16.10 -2.52 -13.85
N LEU A 144 14.78 -2.59 -13.99
CA LEU A 144 14.09 -3.38 -15.01
C LEU A 144 13.37 -2.53 -16.07
N GLY A 145 13.32 -1.21 -15.87
CA GLY A 145 12.60 -0.27 -16.74
C GLY A 145 11.13 -0.11 -16.37
N GLY A 146 10.55 1.03 -16.76
CA GLY A 146 9.20 1.45 -16.35
C GLY A 146 8.09 0.47 -16.74
N LYS A 147 8.16 -0.11 -17.95
CA LYS A 147 7.14 -1.05 -18.44
C LYS A 147 7.08 -2.33 -17.58
N TRP A 148 8.24 -2.85 -17.20
CA TRP A 148 8.34 -4.04 -16.36
C TRP A 148 7.93 -3.78 -14.92
N ALA A 149 8.24 -2.61 -14.38
CA ALA A 149 7.78 -2.23 -13.05
C ALA A 149 6.24 -2.20 -12.96
N TRP A 150 5.56 -1.54 -13.90
CA TRP A 150 4.09 -1.56 -13.93
C TRP A 150 3.52 -2.96 -14.11
N GLY A 151 4.17 -3.81 -14.91
CA GLY A 151 3.80 -5.22 -15.06
C GLY A 151 3.89 -6.00 -13.74
N ILE A 152 4.96 -5.82 -12.98
CA ILE A 152 5.15 -6.46 -11.66
C ILE A 152 4.12 -5.96 -10.65
N VAL A 153 3.87 -4.65 -10.62
CA VAL A 153 2.84 -4.05 -9.75
C VAL A 153 1.46 -4.62 -10.05
N ALA A 154 1.08 -4.68 -11.33
CA ALA A 154 -0.21 -5.23 -11.74
C ALA A 154 -0.31 -6.72 -11.39
N PHE A 155 0.73 -7.50 -11.67
CA PHE A 155 0.78 -8.92 -11.32
C PHE A 155 0.63 -9.14 -9.81
N GLN A 156 1.34 -8.37 -8.99
CA GLN A 156 1.26 -8.47 -7.53
C GLN A 156 -0.13 -8.11 -7.00
N CYS A 157 -0.76 -7.06 -7.54
CA CYS A 157 -2.13 -6.70 -7.18
C CYS A 157 -3.13 -7.79 -7.57
N ILE A 158 -2.98 -8.43 -8.73
CA ILE A 158 -3.85 -9.53 -9.17
C ILE A 158 -3.68 -10.73 -8.24
N VAL A 159 -2.44 -11.11 -7.91
CA VAL A 159 -2.17 -12.22 -6.99
C VAL A 159 -2.77 -11.93 -5.62
N ALA A 160 -2.56 -10.72 -5.08
CA ALA A 160 -3.14 -10.30 -3.81
C ALA A 160 -4.68 -10.37 -3.81
N TYR A 161 -5.30 -9.90 -4.89
CA TYR A 161 -6.74 -9.95 -5.07
C TYR A 161 -7.28 -11.39 -5.10
N VAL A 162 -6.64 -12.27 -5.89
CA VAL A 162 -7.03 -13.68 -6.01
C VAL A 162 -6.92 -14.40 -4.67
N VAL A 163 -5.82 -14.21 -3.95
CA VAL A 163 -5.61 -14.83 -2.63
C VAL A 163 -6.62 -14.30 -1.61
N ALA A 164 -6.88 -12.99 -1.59
CA ALA A 164 -7.86 -12.41 -0.68
C ALA A 164 -9.29 -12.88 -1.00
N LEU A 165 -9.64 -13.05 -2.27
CA LEU A 165 -10.92 -13.63 -2.70
C LEU A 165 -11.03 -15.10 -2.25
N LEU A 166 -9.97 -15.89 -2.43
CA LEU A 166 -9.93 -17.27 -1.95
C LEU A 166 -10.15 -17.33 -0.43
N VAL A 167 -9.47 -16.49 0.34
CA VAL A 167 -9.66 -16.42 1.80
C VAL A 167 -11.09 -16.03 2.17
N HIS A 168 -11.69 -15.05 1.47
CA HIS A 168 -13.08 -14.64 1.71
C HIS A 168 -14.06 -15.78 1.41
N SER A 169 -13.91 -16.43 0.25
CA SER A 169 -14.77 -17.53 -0.18
C SER A 169 -14.67 -18.76 0.74
N VAL A 170 -13.47 -19.10 1.20
CA VAL A 170 -13.24 -20.18 2.17
C VAL A 170 -13.83 -19.81 3.53
N GLY A 171 -13.68 -18.57 3.98
CA GLY A 171 -14.27 -18.11 5.23
C GLY A 171 -15.80 -18.20 5.23
N LEU A 172 -16.44 -17.80 4.13
CA LEU A 172 -17.89 -17.97 3.94
C LEU A 172 -18.30 -19.45 3.92
N LEU A 173 -17.53 -20.32 3.24
CA LEU A 173 -17.79 -21.76 3.21
C LEU A 173 -17.66 -22.43 4.59
N LEU A 174 -16.76 -21.94 5.44
CA LEU A 174 -16.59 -22.38 6.82
C LEU A 174 -17.65 -21.79 7.77
N GLY A 175 -18.55 -20.94 7.28
CA GLY A 175 -19.63 -20.33 8.07
C GLY A 175 -19.20 -19.13 8.92
N PHE A 176 -18.01 -18.56 8.66
CA PHE A 176 -17.61 -17.29 9.27
C PHE A 176 -18.28 -16.14 8.52
N VAL A 177 -18.87 -15.20 9.26
CA VAL A 177 -19.51 -13.98 8.73
C VAL A 177 -18.70 -12.77 9.18
#